data_AF-A0A2K3DCK2-F1
#
_entry.id   AF-A0A2K3DCK2-F1
#
_cell.length_a   1.000
_cell.length_b   1.000
_cell.length_c   1.000
_cell.angle_alpha   90.00
_cell.angle_beta   90.00
_cell.angle_gamma   90.00
#
_symmetry.space_group_name_H-M   'P 1'
#
loop_
_entity.id
_entity.type
_entity.pdbx_description
1 polymer ?
#
loop_
_entity_poly.entity_id
_entity_poly.type
_entity_poly.pdbx_seq_one_letter_code
_entity_poly.pdbx_strand_id
1 'polypeptide(L)'
;MTLIEMQDTAHTCFSRQPFSASLLALVKQHAAYARARSHGNYLPALRAVAREAATIDTSRTRLFLVFLSDGAPSDHTSTRGMTPVDVSNACIQAVEQLGAAAGGRDPSTISSSLSSLLTDLGTSGGGGKGATVRPAVVPTTVRLDYNEKVWIRAVDGWVFYPHTAVVSRVRYNAAGQQLTLAQATAQRGLAVRRQKFGEGAERAVFQATVVVVSGSSAYTVGPRLVAKQPRFLEQLTGAMRFQQETFCRVQAEAEALAQKFNRQPAVREAAWQQVAFLQVVVWRVLDTEGVRGTGSRVVDMLVEELEGQLIKWNNNNGGVARSMGGITEGGGGSRAAPDPAMVVIADDDGEEYEEEGYEHYGDDGAEVRPEHVPQAFSHFTWQATGGTKPVYNLQGTWTEADGFTLTDPVIHHARGHKLNGATDEGLEGVRSFFRTHTCNALCRRLGLRAAIV
;
A
#
# COMPACT_ATOMS: atom_id res chain seq x y z
N MET A 1 19.69 -26.33 -12.08
CA MET A 1 19.27 -25.89 -10.73
C MET A 1 20.25 -26.45 -9.71
N THR A 2 20.72 -25.61 -8.80
CA THR A 2 21.61 -25.98 -7.69
C THR A 2 20.87 -25.61 -6.40
N LEU A 3 20.83 -26.52 -5.42
CA LEU A 3 20.24 -26.25 -4.11
C LEU A 3 21.38 -26.11 -3.10
N ILE A 4 21.46 -24.93 -2.49
CA ILE A 4 22.37 -24.64 -1.38
C ILE A 4 21.52 -24.45 -0.14
N GLU A 5 21.75 -25.29 0.86
CA GLU A 5 21.09 -25.21 2.14
C GLU A 5 21.93 -24.38 3.11
N MET A 6 21.27 -23.47 3.82
CA MET A 6 21.89 -22.51 4.72
C MET A 6 21.46 -22.86 6.15
N GLN A 7 22.30 -23.64 6.84
CA GLN A 7 22.14 -23.93 8.28
C GLN A 7 23.39 -23.39 9.00
N ASP A 8 23.97 -24.13 9.96
CA ASP A 8 25.25 -23.77 10.61
C ASP A 8 26.39 -23.53 9.60
N THR A 9 26.33 -24.17 8.44
CA THR A 9 27.23 -23.99 7.29
C THR A 9 26.43 -23.95 6.00
N ALA A 10 27.00 -23.35 4.94
CA ALA A 10 26.41 -23.42 3.60
C ALA A 10 26.80 -24.74 2.93
N HIS A 11 25.83 -25.63 2.71
CA HIS A 11 26.03 -26.94 2.09
C HIS A 11 25.32 -27.02 0.74
N THR A 12 26.02 -27.46 -0.31
CA THR A 12 25.39 -27.70 -1.62
C THR A 12 24.75 -29.09 -1.62
N CYS A 13 23.42 -29.16 -1.57
CA CYS A 13 22.66 -30.41 -1.55
C CYS A 13 22.73 -31.13 -2.90
N PHE A 14 22.61 -30.37 -3.99
CA PHE A 14 22.85 -30.85 -5.35
C PHE A 14 23.25 -29.67 -6.23
N SER A 15 24.07 -29.94 -7.24
CA SER A 15 24.48 -28.93 -8.22
C SER A 15 24.05 -29.33 -9.64
N ARG A 16 23.67 -28.31 -10.44
CA ARG A 16 23.44 -28.39 -11.89
C ARG A 16 22.45 -29.46 -12.35
N GLN A 17 21.40 -29.70 -11.57
CA GLN A 17 20.35 -30.64 -11.93
C GLN A 17 19.37 -30.04 -12.96
N PRO A 18 18.94 -30.81 -13.98
CA PRO A 18 17.92 -30.37 -14.93
C PRO A 18 16.55 -30.30 -14.25
N PHE A 19 15.72 -29.34 -14.67
CA PHE A 19 14.37 -29.20 -14.14
C PHE A 19 13.52 -30.41 -14.58
N SER A 20 13.21 -31.28 -13.64
CA SER A 20 12.55 -32.56 -13.90
C SER A 20 11.60 -32.93 -12.76
N ALA A 21 10.67 -33.85 -13.03
CA ALA A 21 9.78 -34.38 -11.99
C ALA A 21 10.56 -35.00 -10.82
N SER A 22 11.69 -35.67 -11.12
CA SER A 22 12.60 -36.22 -10.12
C SER A 22 13.24 -35.14 -9.25
N LEU A 23 13.64 -34.01 -9.85
CA LEU A 23 14.15 -32.86 -9.10
C LEU A 23 13.09 -32.25 -8.18
N LEU A 24 11.86 -32.11 -8.67
CA LEU A 24 10.75 -31.60 -7.85
C LEU A 24 10.45 -32.53 -6.67
N ALA A 25 10.51 -33.85 -6.89
CA ALA A 25 10.37 -34.84 -5.82
C ALA A 25 11.49 -34.71 -4.78
N LEU A 26 12.75 -34.54 -5.22
CA LEU A 26 13.89 -34.31 -4.33
C LEU A 26 13.72 -33.04 -3.49
N VAL A 27 13.27 -31.94 -4.11
CA VAL A 27 13.02 -30.67 -3.39
C VAL A 27 11.89 -30.84 -2.37
N LYS A 28 10.78 -31.49 -2.73
CA LYS A 28 9.66 -31.76 -1.82
C LYS A 28 10.06 -32.67 -0.66
N GLN A 29 10.83 -33.71 -0.94
CA GLN A 29 11.37 -34.60 0.08
C GLN A 29 12.29 -33.83 1.02
N HIS A 30 13.21 -33.03 0.49
CA HIS A 30 14.11 -32.22 1.30
C HIS A 30 13.35 -31.23 2.19
N ALA A 31 12.35 -30.53 1.65
CA ALA A 31 11.52 -29.58 2.40
C ALA A 31 10.70 -30.25 3.53
N ALA A 32 10.32 -31.52 3.38
CA ALA A 32 9.57 -32.25 4.39
C ALA A 32 10.42 -32.69 5.60
N TYR A 33 11.74 -32.85 5.42
CA TYR A 33 12.66 -33.33 6.46
C TYR A 33 13.63 -32.26 6.96
N ALA A 34 13.88 -31.21 6.18
CA ALA A 34 14.69 -30.07 6.59
C ALA A 34 13.99 -29.33 7.73
N ARG A 35 14.70 -29.12 8.82
CA ARG A 35 14.25 -28.29 9.94
C ARG A 35 15.16 -27.08 10.00
N ALA A 36 14.57 -25.88 10.08
CA ALA A 36 15.31 -24.67 10.37
C ALA A 36 16.11 -24.86 11.67
N ARG A 37 17.41 -24.60 11.59
CA ARG A 37 18.35 -24.67 12.72
C ARG A 37 19.38 -23.56 12.56
N SER A 38 19.79 -22.99 13.69
CA SER A 38 20.80 -21.93 13.78
C SER A 38 20.35 -20.58 13.21
N HIS A 39 21.28 -19.62 13.23
CA HIS A 39 21.10 -18.26 12.73
C HIS A 39 21.71 -18.17 11.32
N GLY A 40 21.05 -17.49 10.38
CA GLY A 40 21.28 -17.60 8.94
C GLY A 40 22.71 -17.28 8.47
N ASN A 41 23.25 -18.09 7.54
CA ASN A 41 24.65 -18.05 7.09
C ASN A 41 24.81 -17.51 5.65
N TYR A 42 24.44 -16.24 5.47
CA TYR A 42 24.33 -15.55 4.18
C TYR A 42 25.67 -15.37 3.48
N LEU A 43 26.69 -14.89 4.19
CA LEU A 43 28.00 -14.62 3.59
C LEU A 43 28.66 -15.90 3.03
N PRO A 44 28.71 -17.02 3.76
CA PRO A 44 29.17 -18.30 3.22
C PRO A 44 28.32 -18.83 2.07
N ALA A 45 27.00 -18.59 2.07
CA ALA A 45 26.12 -18.99 0.97
C ALA A 45 26.44 -18.19 -0.30
N LEU A 46 26.59 -16.87 -0.22
CA LEU A 46 26.98 -16.03 -1.35
C LEU A 46 28.36 -16.44 -1.90
N ARG A 47 29.33 -16.74 -1.03
CA ARG A 47 30.64 -17.28 -1.44
C ARG A 47 30.52 -18.65 -2.12
N ALA A 48 29.60 -19.50 -1.69
CA ALA A 48 29.35 -20.78 -2.34
C ALA A 48 28.74 -20.59 -3.74
N VAL A 49 27.77 -19.69 -3.87
CA VAL A 49 27.23 -19.29 -5.18
C VAL A 49 28.35 -18.73 -6.07
N ALA A 50 29.27 -17.93 -5.53
CA ALA A 50 30.36 -17.35 -6.31
C ALA A 50 31.31 -18.40 -6.89
N ARG A 51 31.65 -19.43 -6.09
CA ARG A 51 32.43 -20.57 -6.57
C ARG A 51 31.72 -21.36 -7.66
N GLU A 52 30.41 -21.59 -7.50
CA GLU A 52 29.61 -22.26 -8.54
C GLU A 52 29.49 -21.41 -9.81
N ALA A 53 29.29 -20.10 -9.68
CA ALA A 53 29.18 -19.17 -10.81
C ALA A 53 30.48 -19.07 -11.62
N ALA A 54 31.64 -19.06 -10.95
CA ALA A 54 32.95 -19.01 -11.60
C ALA A 54 33.26 -20.21 -12.50
N THR A 55 32.49 -21.30 -12.38
CA THR A 55 32.67 -22.54 -13.16
C THR A 55 31.60 -22.72 -14.24
N ILE A 56 30.78 -21.69 -14.50
CA ILE A 56 29.69 -21.71 -15.50
C ILE A 56 30.10 -20.91 -16.74
N ASP A 57 29.84 -21.46 -17.93
CA ASP A 57 29.89 -20.68 -19.17
C ASP A 57 28.68 -19.74 -19.24
N THR A 58 28.93 -18.47 -18.95
CA THR A 58 27.94 -17.38 -18.87
C THR A 58 27.46 -16.92 -20.24
N SER A 59 28.07 -17.37 -21.34
CA SER A 59 27.60 -17.08 -22.70
C SER A 59 26.34 -17.87 -23.07
N ARG A 60 26.08 -18.99 -22.37
CA ARG A 60 24.97 -19.93 -22.67
C ARG A 60 24.02 -20.18 -21.52
N THR A 61 24.32 -19.67 -20.33
CA THR A 61 23.59 -20.00 -19.09
C THR A 61 23.09 -18.73 -18.41
N ARG A 62 21.81 -18.70 -18.04
CA ARG A 62 21.25 -17.65 -17.17
C ARG A 62 21.26 -18.13 -15.71
N LEU A 63 21.74 -17.29 -14.82
CA LEU A 63 21.76 -17.56 -13.38
C LEU A 63 20.45 -17.07 -12.75
N PHE A 64 19.81 -17.94 -11.96
CA PHE A 64 18.62 -17.61 -11.18
C PHE A 64 18.87 -18.06 -9.74
N LEU A 65 18.78 -17.13 -8.79
CA LEU A 65 19.06 -17.36 -7.37
C LEU A 65 17.80 -17.11 -6.56
N VAL A 66 17.46 -18.04 -5.69
CA VAL A 66 16.32 -17.91 -4.76
C VAL A 66 16.86 -18.08 -3.35
N PHE A 67 16.71 -17.05 -2.53
CA PHE A 67 17.01 -17.11 -1.11
C PHE A 67 15.69 -17.30 -0.36
N LEU A 68 15.59 -18.39 0.39
CA LEU A 68 14.47 -18.63 1.30
C LEU A 68 15.01 -18.36 2.71
N SER A 69 14.50 -17.30 3.31
CA SER A 69 14.88 -16.87 4.66
C SER A 69 13.63 -16.56 5.46
N ASP A 70 13.73 -16.67 6.77
CA ASP A 70 12.73 -16.22 7.74
C ASP A 70 12.79 -14.70 8.00
N GLY A 71 13.66 -13.97 7.29
CA GLY A 71 13.68 -12.51 7.24
C GLY A 71 14.79 -11.82 8.03
N ALA A 72 15.68 -12.57 8.71
CA ALA A 72 16.77 -11.96 9.50
C ALA A 72 18.15 -12.55 9.15
N PRO A 73 19.05 -11.82 8.45
CA PRO A 73 20.43 -12.25 8.33
C PRO A 73 21.12 -12.14 9.67
N SER A 74 21.64 -13.28 10.08
CA SER A 74 22.14 -13.49 11.42
C SER A 74 23.41 -14.32 11.27
N ASP A 75 24.39 -13.76 10.53
CA ASP A 75 25.72 -14.33 10.30
C ASP A 75 26.52 -14.35 11.62
N HIS A 76 26.16 -15.23 12.55
CA HIS A 76 26.70 -15.20 13.92
C HIS A 76 28.00 -15.99 14.12
N THR A 77 28.43 -16.81 13.15
CA THR A 77 29.43 -17.84 13.45
C THR A 77 30.84 -17.57 12.93
N SER A 78 31.07 -16.65 11.98
CA SER A 78 32.43 -16.35 11.48
C SER A 78 33.02 -14.99 11.85
N THR A 79 32.21 -14.07 12.40
CA THR A 79 32.56 -12.64 12.49
C THR A 79 32.24 -12.07 13.87
N ARG A 80 32.94 -12.53 14.91
CA ARG A 80 32.95 -11.83 16.21
C ARG A 80 33.39 -10.38 15.98
N GLY A 81 32.49 -9.43 16.22
CA GLY A 81 32.78 -7.99 16.21
C GLY A 81 32.33 -7.19 14.98
N MET A 82 31.60 -7.80 14.03
CA MET A 82 30.98 -7.05 12.93
C MET A 82 29.61 -6.52 13.34
N THR A 83 29.37 -5.24 13.06
CA THR A 83 28.05 -4.61 13.20
C THR A 83 27.12 -5.07 12.06
N PRO A 84 25.78 -4.91 12.18
CA PRO A 84 24.85 -5.19 11.07
C PRO A 84 25.22 -4.46 9.77
N VAL A 85 25.80 -3.26 9.88
CA VAL A 85 26.30 -2.49 8.74
C VAL A 85 27.51 -3.17 8.08
N ASP A 86 28.42 -3.74 8.86
CA ASP A 86 29.58 -4.46 8.33
C ASP A 86 29.17 -5.74 7.59
N VAL A 87 28.18 -6.46 8.12
CA VAL A 87 27.61 -7.65 7.46
C VAL A 87 26.94 -7.26 6.13
N SER A 88 26.18 -6.16 6.12
CA SER A 88 25.55 -5.62 4.92
C SER A 88 26.59 -5.23 3.85
N ASN A 89 27.64 -4.51 4.22
CA ASN A 89 28.73 -4.14 3.33
C ASN A 89 29.49 -5.36 2.78
N ALA A 90 29.71 -6.38 3.60
CA ALA A 90 30.34 -7.63 3.16
C ALA A 90 29.44 -8.40 2.18
N CYS A 91 28.12 -8.37 2.36
CA CYS A 91 27.16 -8.95 1.42
C CYS A 91 27.21 -8.23 0.07
N ILE A 92 27.24 -6.88 0.08
CA ILE A 92 27.40 -6.07 -1.15
C ILE A 92 28.67 -6.50 -1.89
N GLN A 93 29.81 -6.54 -1.20
CA GLN A 93 31.09 -6.90 -1.80
C GLN A 93 31.09 -8.34 -2.36
N ALA A 94 30.46 -9.29 -1.66
CA ALA A 94 30.34 -10.68 -2.12
C ALA A 94 29.50 -10.79 -3.41
N VAL A 95 28.48 -9.93 -3.56
CA VAL A 95 27.66 -9.93 -4.77
C VAL A 95 28.31 -9.16 -5.93
N GLU A 96 29.07 -8.10 -5.65
CA GLU A 96 29.91 -7.48 -6.68
C GLU A 96 30.92 -8.49 -7.26
N GLN A 97 31.53 -9.32 -6.39
CA GLN A 97 32.40 -10.42 -6.81
C GLN A 97 31.66 -11.47 -7.64
N LEU A 98 30.39 -11.76 -7.32
CA LEU A 98 29.52 -12.62 -8.15
C LEU A 98 29.29 -12.04 -9.53
N GLY A 99 28.98 -10.74 -9.63
CA GLY A 99 28.80 -10.04 -10.91
C GLY A 99 30.07 -10.06 -11.77
N ALA A 100 31.23 -9.86 -11.14
CA ALA A 100 32.53 -9.96 -11.80
C ALA A 100 32.83 -11.39 -12.29
N ALA A 101 32.57 -12.41 -11.47
CA ALA A 101 32.75 -13.82 -11.82
C ALA A 101 31.79 -14.30 -12.94
N ALA A 102 30.61 -13.68 -13.06
CA ALA A 102 29.61 -14.00 -14.08
C ALA A 102 29.86 -13.35 -15.46
N GLY A 103 31.04 -12.77 -15.69
CA GLY A 103 31.45 -12.29 -17.02
C GLY A 103 31.01 -10.85 -17.35
N GLY A 104 30.90 -9.96 -16.35
CA GLY A 104 30.93 -8.51 -16.57
C GLY A 104 29.77 -7.91 -17.37
N ARG A 105 28.53 -8.34 -17.10
CA ARG A 105 27.34 -7.59 -17.56
C ARG A 105 26.92 -6.54 -16.54
N ASP A 106 26.32 -5.48 -17.06
CA ASP A 106 25.92 -4.23 -16.38
C ASP A 106 25.48 -4.45 -14.91
N PRO A 107 26.23 -3.90 -13.93
CA PRO A 107 25.94 -4.03 -12.49
C PRO A 107 24.52 -3.59 -12.08
N SER A 108 23.83 -2.83 -12.93
CA SER A 108 22.52 -2.24 -12.66
C SER A 108 21.42 -3.25 -12.31
N THR A 109 21.41 -4.43 -12.94
CA THR A 109 20.32 -5.42 -12.75
C THR A 109 20.52 -6.29 -11.51
N ILE A 110 21.77 -6.52 -11.12
CA ILE A 110 22.14 -7.21 -9.88
C ILE A 110 21.98 -6.23 -8.71
N SER A 111 22.40 -4.98 -8.89
CA SER A 111 22.27 -3.89 -7.92
C SER A 111 20.80 -3.57 -7.59
N SER A 112 19.87 -3.59 -8.56
CA SER A 112 18.45 -3.31 -8.32
C SER A 112 17.73 -4.37 -7.48
N SER A 113 18.00 -5.66 -7.75
CA SER A 113 17.46 -6.77 -6.95
C SER A 113 18.01 -6.76 -5.52
N LEU A 114 19.23 -6.24 -5.33
CA LEU A 114 19.87 -6.12 -4.02
C LEU A 114 19.53 -4.84 -3.28
N SER A 115 19.26 -3.72 -3.95
CA SER A 115 18.68 -2.55 -3.28
C SER A 115 17.35 -2.89 -2.62
N SER A 116 16.54 -3.77 -3.24
CA SER A 116 15.33 -4.33 -2.60
C SER A 116 15.66 -5.12 -1.33
N LEU A 117 16.65 -6.03 -1.37
CA LEU A 117 17.11 -6.78 -0.20
C LEU A 117 17.77 -5.89 0.87
N LEU A 118 18.50 -4.83 0.49
CA LEU A 118 19.18 -3.88 1.38
C LEU A 118 18.20 -2.91 2.06
N THR A 119 17.06 -2.62 1.42
CA THR A 119 15.99 -1.83 2.04
C THR A 119 15.35 -2.59 3.20
N ASP A 120 15.21 -3.91 3.07
CA ASP A 120 14.76 -4.79 4.16
C ASP A 120 15.83 -4.94 5.27
N LEU A 121 17.11 -4.63 5.00
CA LEU A 121 18.23 -4.76 5.93
C LEU A 121 18.57 -3.47 6.70
N GLY A 122 18.14 -2.32 6.19
CA GLY A 122 18.39 -1.01 6.81
C GLY A 122 17.49 -0.69 8.02
N THR A 123 16.50 -1.54 8.33
CA THR A 123 15.48 -1.29 9.36
C THR A 123 15.83 -1.83 10.76
N SER A 124 16.99 -2.47 10.95
CA SER A 124 17.44 -2.90 12.29
C SER A 124 18.85 -2.38 12.63
N GLY A 125 18.92 -1.17 13.22
CA GLY A 125 20.15 -0.67 13.83
C GLY A 125 20.19 0.84 14.03
N GLY A 126 19.80 1.32 15.22
CA GLY A 126 19.78 2.74 15.55
C GLY A 126 21.14 3.44 15.48
N GLY A 127 21.12 4.71 15.09
CA GLY A 127 22.26 5.61 15.11
C GLY A 127 21.89 6.99 14.57
N GLY A 128 21.32 7.83 15.44
CA GLY A 128 20.73 9.11 15.05
C GLY A 128 21.70 10.09 14.41
N LYS A 129 21.25 10.73 13.32
CA LYS A 129 21.59 12.11 12.94
C LYS A 129 20.38 12.74 12.23
N GLY A 130 19.83 13.78 12.86
CA GLY A 130 18.97 14.83 12.28
C GLY A 130 17.91 14.42 11.27
N ALA A 131 16.73 13.99 11.73
CA ALA A 131 15.57 13.74 10.88
C ALA A 131 15.03 15.06 10.29
N THR A 132 15.19 15.23 8.98
CA THR A 132 14.51 16.23 8.17
C THR A 132 13.01 16.00 8.22
N VAL A 133 12.24 17.06 8.50
CA VAL A 133 10.78 17.08 8.35
C VAL A 133 10.45 16.70 6.90
N ARG A 134 9.66 15.63 6.71
CA ARG A 134 9.27 15.13 5.37
C ARG A 134 8.70 16.29 4.52
N PRO A 135 9.34 16.68 3.40
CA PRO A 135 8.60 17.25 2.28
C PRO A 135 7.64 16.17 1.77
N ALA A 136 6.49 16.57 1.21
CA ALA A 136 5.47 15.70 0.64
C ALA A 136 6.07 14.40 0.09
N VAL A 137 5.59 13.25 0.59
CA VAL A 137 6.08 11.89 0.31
C VAL A 137 6.82 11.82 -1.03
N VAL A 138 8.15 11.89 -0.97
CA VAL A 138 8.97 11.29 -2.02
C VAL A 138 8.88 9.79 -1.73
N PRO A 139 8.48 8.95 -2.70
CA PRO A 139 8.17 7.55 -2.44
C PRO A 139 9.47 6.80 -2.17
N THR A 140 9.74 6.48 -0.90
CA THR A 140 10.87 5.64 -0.49
C THR A 140 10.32 4.26 -0.11
N THR A 141 10.07 3.43 -1.14
CA THR A 141 10.00 1.94 -1.19
C THR A 141 9.17 1.22 -0.11
N VAL A 142 7.98 0.66 -0.40
CA VAL A 142 7.76 -0.64 -1.10
C VAL A 142 6.64 -0.52 -2.14
N ARG A 143 6.98 -0.03 -3.33
CA ARG A 143 6.19 -0.30 -4.53
C ARG A 143 6.97 -1.36 -5.28
N LEU A 144 6.33 -2.45 -5.71
CA LEU A 144 6.93 -3.37 -6.68
C LEU A 144 7.65 -2.54 -7.74
N ASP A 145 8.91 -2.83 -8.04
CA ASP A 145 9.64 -2.07 -9.06
C ASP A 145 8.90 -2.29 -10.39
N TYR A 146 7.99 -1.38 -10.73
CA TYR A 146 7.04 -1.47 -11.86
C TYR A 146 7.74 -1.26 -13.22
N ASN A 147 8.98 -1.73 -13.32
CA ASN A 147 9.79 -1.73 -14.54
C ASN A 147 9.45 -2.91 -15.46
N GLU A 148 8.65 -3.88 -15.00
CA GLU A 148 8.09 -4.89 -15.89
C GLU A 148 6.96 -4.30 -16.73
N LYS A 149 7.23 -4.16 -18.03
CA LYS A 149 6.20 -3.85 -19.03
C LYS A 149 5.27 -5.05 -19.14
N VAL A 150 4.11 -4.98 -18.48
CA VAL A 150 3.06 -5.98 -18.62
C VAL A 150 2.18 -5.59 -19.80
N TRP A 151 1.96 -6.52 -20.72
CA TRP A 151 1.02 -6.33 -21.83
C TRP A 151 -0.38 -6.77 -21.42
N ILE A 152 -1.36 -5.89 -21.67
CA ILE A 152 -2.78 -6.14 -21.44
C ILE A 152 -3.55 -5.96 -22.74
N ARG A 153 -4.67 -6.67 -22.90
CA ARG A 153 -5.48 -6.64 -24.12
C ARG A 153 -6.92 -6.25 -23.81
N ALA A 154 -7.57 -5.60 -24.78
CA ALA A 154 -8.98 -5.21 -24.65
C ALA A 154 -9.90 -6.43 -24.45
N VAL A 155 -9.56 -7.56 -25.07
CA VAL A 155 -10.30 -8.84 -24.95
C VAL A 155 -10.32 -9.39 -23.53
N ASP A 156 -9.36 -9.00 -22.69
CA ASP A 156 -9.31 -9.42 -21.30
C ASP A 156 -10.26 -8.58 -20.42
N GLY A 157 -11.09 -7.70 -21.00
CA GLY A 157 -12.03 -6.87 -20.26
C GLY A 157 -11.45 -5.53 -19.80
N TRP A 158 -10.39 -5.06 -20.47
CA TRP A 158 -9.88 -3.70 -20.32
C TRP A 158 -10.52 -2.73 -21.32
N VAL A 159 -10.83 -1.53 -20.84
CA VAL A 159 -11.16 -0.37 -21.68
C VAL A 159 -9.93 0.51 -21.75
N PHE A 160 -9.53 0.91 -22.96
CA PHE A 160 -8.37 1.76 -23.18
C PHE A 160 -8.78 3.18 -23.56
N TYR A 161 -8.32 4.14 -22.77
CA TYR A 161 -8.37 5.56 -23.07
C TYR A 161 -6.97 5.98 -23.52
N PRO A 162 -6.67 6.01 -24.82
CA PRO A 162 -5.35 6.44 -25.30
C PRO A 162 -5.06 7.88 -24.89
N HIS A 163 -3.80 8.30 -24.97
CA HIS A 163 -3.40 9.67 -24.61
C HIS A 163 -4.21 10.76 -25.34
N THR A 164 -4.64 10.49 -26.57
CA THR A 164 -5.51 11.39 -27.37
C THR A 164 -6.92 11.52 -26.82
N ALA A 165 -7.40 10.54 -26.05
CA ALA A 165 -8.68 10.58 -25.36
C ALA A 165 -8.59 11.25 -23.98
N VAL A 166 -7.39 11.52 -23.46
CA VAL A 166 -7.21 12.19 -22.17
C VAL A 166 -7.39 13.71 -22.35
N VAL A 167 -8.53 14.22 -21.90
CA VAL A 167 -8.87 15.65 -21.98
C VAL A 167 -8.06 16.44 -20.97
N SER A 168 -8.06 16.01 -19.70
CA SER A 168 -7.28 16.66 -18.64
C SER A 168 -7.01 15.72 -17.47
N ARG A 169 -6.00 16.08 -16.67
CA ARG A 169 -5.70 15.46 -15.38
C ARG A 169 -5.59 16.55 -14.34
N VAL A 170 -6.28 16.37 -13.22
CA VAL A 170 -6.50 17.45 -12.27
C VAL A 170 -6.34 16.92 -10.84
N ARG A 171 -5.75 17.72 -9.96
CA ARG A 171 -5.79 17.53 -8.51
C ARG A 171 -6.52 18.69 -7.85
N TYR A 172 -6.97 18.49 -6.61
CA TYR A 172 -7.51 19.56 -5.79
C TYR A 172 -6.63 19.70 -4.55
N ASN A 173 -6.40 20.94 -4.11
CA ASN A 173 -5.76 21.18 -2.83
C ASN A 173 -6.82 21.27 -1.70
N ALA A 174 -6.37 21.40 -0.46
CA ALA A 174 -7.26 21.50 0.71
C ALA A 174 -8.18 22.75 0.68
N ALA A 175 -7.84 23.78 -0.11
CA ALA A 175 -8.70 24.95 -0.32
C ALA A 175 -9.77 24.71 -1.42
N GLY A 176 -9.82 23.50 -2.01
CA GLY A 176 -10.71 23.18 -3.13
C GLY A 176 -10.27 23.78 -4.46
N GLN A 177 -9.05 24.34 -4.53
CA GLN A 177 -8.54 24.90 -5.78
C GLN A 177 -8.09 23.79 -6.72
N GLN A 178 -8.55 23.90 -7.96
CA GLN A 178 -8.19 22.99 -9.02
C GLN A 178 -6.75 23.24 -9.51
N LEU A 179 -5.93 22.19 -9.52
CA LEU A 179 -4.56 22.17 -10.01
C LEU A 179 -4.47 21.26 -11.23
N THR A 180 -4.43 21.84 -12.43
CA THR A 180 -4.26 21.09 -13.67
C THR A 180 -2.84 20.54 -13.77
N LEU A 181 -2.72 19.22 -13.93
CA LEU A 181 -1.45 18.56 -14.15
C LEU A 181 -1.06 18.70 -15.63
N ALA A 182 0.21 19.00 -15.89
CA ALA A 182 0.72 19.04 -17.25
C ALA A 182 0.41 17.73 -17.98
N GLN A 183 0.00 17.83 -19.25
CA GLN A 183 -0.07 16.65 -20.10
C GLN A 183 1.33 16.05 -20.18
N ALA A 184 1.45 14.77 -19.86
CA ALA A 184 2.75 14.10 -19.97
C ALA A 184 3.18 14.15 -21.45
N THR A 185 4.44 14.50 -21.71
CA THR A 185 5.04 14.44 -23.06
C THR A 185 5.08 13.02 -23.64
N ALA A 186 4.92 12.01 -22.78
CA ALA A 186 4.79 10.62 -23.17
C ALA A 186 3.32 10.31 -23.52
N GLN A 187 3.11 9.50 -24.57
CA GLN A 187 1.82 8.98 -25.08
C GLN A 187 1.05 8.11 -24.05
N ARG A 188 0.86 8.62 -22.84
CA ARG A 188 0.27 7.93 -21.69
C ARG A 188 -1.24 8.13 -21.67
N GLY A 189 -1.95 7.01 -21.76
CA GLY A 189 -3.38 6.89 -21.55
C GLY A 189 -3.72 6.24 -20.21
N LEU A 190 -5.00 5.90 -20.04
CA LEU A 190 -5.55 5.18 -18.89
C LEU A 190 -6.19 3.89 -19.38
N ALA A 191 -5.96 2.78 -18.69
CA ALA A 191 -6.73 1.55 -18.86
C ALA A 191 -7.55 1.30 -17.61
N VAL A 192 -8.82 0.91 -17.77
CA VAL A 192 -9.76 0.61 -16.68
C VAL A 192 -10.47 -0.70 -16.97
N ARG A 193 -10.64 -1.58 -15.97
CA ARG A 193 -11.42 -2.80 -16.13
C ARG A 193 -12.90 -2.47 -16.35
N ARG A 194 -13.58 -3.21 -17.22
CA ARG A 194 -15.04 -3.10 -17.42
C ARG A 194 -15.82 -3.51 -16.17
N GLN A 195 -15.33 -4.51 -15.46
CA GLN A 195 -15.97 -5.04 -14.26
C GLN A 195 -15.44 -4.30 -13.02
N LYS A 196 -16.36 -3.78 -12.21
CA LYS A 196 -16.05 -3.27 -10.87
C LYS A 196 -15.58 -4.42 -9.99
N PHE A 197 -14.60 -4.18 -9.12
CA PHE A 197 -14.13 -5.18 -8.16
C PHE A 197 -14.50 -4.82 -6.71
N GLY A 198 -14.96 -3.59 -6.48
CA GLY A 198 -15.55 -3.15 -5.23
C GLY A 198 -16.60 -2.06 -5.49
N GLU A 199 -17.46 -1.82 -4.51
CA GLU A 199 -18.39 -0.71 -4.50
C GLU A 199 -18.69 -0.29 -3.06
N GLY A 200 -19.04 0.98 -2.90
CA GLY A 200 -19.66 1.48 -1.68
C GLY A 200 -20.95 2.23 -2.01
N ALA A 201 -21.51 2.93 -1.02
CA ALA A 201 -22.78 3.65 -1.14
C ALA A 201 -22.85 4.56 -2.38
N GLU A 202 -21.83 5.39 -2.60
CA GLU A 202 -21.84 6.43 -3.64
C GLU A 202 -21.08 6.05 -4.92
N ARG A 203 -20.09 5.15 -4.83
CA ARG A 203 -19.08 4.96 -5.88
C ARG A 203 -18.77 3.49 -6.14
N ALA A 204 -18.60 3.16 -7.41
CA ALA A 204 -18.05 1.88 -7.87
C ALA A 204 -16.55 2.02 -8.12
N VAL A 205 -15.80 0.96 -7.79
CA VAL A 205 -14.33 0.93 -7.87
C VAL A 205 -13.89 -0.10 -8.91
N PHE A 206 -13.02 0.34 -9.82
CA PHE A 206 -12.51 -0.43 -10.94
C PHE A 206 -10.99 -0.50 -10.86
N GLN A 207 -10.40 -1.62 -11.25
CA GLN A 207 -8.94 -1.67 -11.42
C GLN A 207 -8.54 -0.75 -12.57
N ALA A 208 -7.44 -0.02 -12.39
CA ALA A 208 -6.92 0.90 -13.37
C ALA A 208 -5.39 0.84 -13.45
N THR A 209 -4.83 1.34 -14.54
CA THR A 209 -3.39 1.53 -14.69
C THR A 209 -3.09 2.54 -15.79
N VAL A 210 -1.96 3.22 -15.71
CA VAL A 210 -1.49 4.08 -16.80
C VAL A 210 -0.90 3.19 -17.88
N VAL A 211 -1.18 3.50 -19.15
CA VAL A 211 -0.76 2.66 -20.27
C VAL A 211 -0.23 3.45 -21.45
N VAL A 212 0.50 2.79 -22.33
CA VAL A 212 0.70 3.26 -23.70
C VAL A 212 -0.02 2.30 -24.64
N VAL A 213 -1.02 2.82 -25.34
CA VAL A 213 -1.93 2.03 -26.18
C VAL A 213 -1.32 1.83 -27.57
N SER A 214 -1.42 0.60 -28.08
CA SER A 214 -1.01 0.19 -29.42
C SER A 214 -2.08 -0.73 -30.02
N GLY A 215 -3.00 -0.14 -30.78
CA GLY A 215 -4.15 -0.86 -31.33
C GLY A 215 -5.05 -1.44 -30.25
N SER A 216 -5.27 -2.76 -30.28
CA SER A 216 -6.11 -3.51 -29.32
C SER A 216 -5.35 -4.02 -28.09
N SER A 217 -4.08 -3.62 -27.93
CA SER A 217 -3.23 -3.97 -26.80
C SER A 217 -2.59 -2.71 -26.19
N ALA A 218 -2.15 -2.81 -24.95
CA ALA A 218 -1.42 -1.73 -24.30
C ALA A 218 -0.39 -2.31 -23.34
N TYR A 219 0.70 -1.60 -23.08
CA TYR A 219 1.61 -1.95 -22.00
C TYR A 219 1.43 -1.02 -20.81
N THR A 220 1.51 -1.57 -19.60
CA THR A 220 1.35 -0.86 -18.34
C THR A 220 2.57 0.00 -18.03
N VAL A 221 2.34 1.13 -17.36
CA VAL A 221 3.37 2.09 -16.96
C VAL A 221 3.14 2.50 -15.52
N GLY A 222 4.08 2.14 -14.66
CA GLY A 222 4.03 2.52 -13.25
C GLY A 222 3.02 1.68 -12.46
N PRO A 223 2.50 2.23 -11.35
CA PRO A 223 1.89 1.43 -10.32
C PRO A 223 0.47 0.96 -10.65
N ARG A 224 -0.02 0.01 -9.85
CA ARG A 224 -1.43 -0.39 -9.83
C ARG A 224 -2.28 0.77 -9.32
N LEU A 225 -3.37 1.04 -10.02
CA LEU A 225 -4.28 2.12 -9.70
C LEU A 225 -5.69 1.57 -9.50
N VAL A 226 -6.51 2.38 -8.84
CA VAL A 226 -7.96 2.21 -8.81
C VAL A 226 -8.61 3.43 -9.45
N ALA A 227 -9.66 3.21 -10.23
CA ALA A 227 -10.52 4.24 -10.75
C ALA A 227 -11.88 4.15 -10.07
N LYS A 228 -12.35 5.25 -9.47
CA LYS A 228 -13.67 5.34 -8.85
C LYS A 228 -14.58 6.21 -9.70
N GLN A 229 -15.81 5.73 -9.88
CA GLN A 229 -16.87 6.43 -10.61
C GLN A 229 -18.16 6.47 -9.78
N PRO A 230 -19.02 7.48 -9.99
CA PRO A 230 -20.35 7.48 -9.38
C PRO A 230 -21.11 6.20 -9.72
N ARG A 231 -21.77 5.60 -8.72
CA ARG A 231 -22.53 4.36 -8.90
C ARG A 231 -23.67 4.51 -9.93
N PHE A 232 -24.30 5.68 -9.97
CA PHE A 232 -25.45 5.98 -10.84
C PHE A 232 -25.05 6.91 -12.00
N LEU A 233 -24.38 6.33 -13.00
CA LEU A 233 -23.89 7.03 -14.22
C LEU A 233 -24.98 7.70 -15.07
N GLU A 234 -26.27 7.37 -14.87
CA GLU A 234 -27.39 7.87 -15.67
C GLU A 234 -27.81 9.31 -15.28
N GLN A 235 -27.29 9.86 -14.18
CA GLN A 235 -27.54 11.24 -13.75
C GLN A 235 -26.30 12.13 -13.97
N LEU A 236 -25.83 12.25 -15.22
CA LEU A 236 -24.78 13.21 -15.64
C LEU A 236 -25.24 14.67 -15.45
N THR A 237 -25.32 15.11 -14.20
CA THR A 237 -25.73 16.46 -13.79
C THR A 237 -24.55 17.21 -13.16
N GLY A 238 -24.65 18.54 -13.04
CA GLY A 238 -23.64 19.35 -12.34
C GLY A 238 -23.42 18.94 -10.88
N ALA A 239 -24.40 18.29 -10.24
CA ALA A 239 -24.30 17.79 -8.88
C ALA A 239 -23.22 16.71 -8.71
N MET A 240 -23.02 15.84 -9.70
CA MET A 240 -21.98 14.81 -9.60
C MET A 240 -20.56 15.39 -9.68
N ARG A 241 -20.35 16.41 -10.52
CA ARG A 241 -19.05 17.10 -10.54
C ARG A 241 -18.76 17.74 -9.19
N PHE A 242 -19.77 18.38 -8.59
CA PHE A 242 -19.63 18.95 -7.24
C PHE A 242 -19.30 17.89 -6.18
N GLN A 243 -19.88 16.69 -6.25
CA GLN A 243 -19.53 15.58 -5.36
C GLN A 243 -18.07 15.12 -5.52
N GLN A 244 -17.58 15.00 -6.76
CA GLN A 244 -16.18 14.63 -7.02
C GLN A 244 -15.19 15.71 -6.55
N GLU A 245 -15.51 16.98 -6.76
CA GLU A 245 -14.73 18.11 -6.26
C GLU A 245 -14.68 18.12 -4.73
N THR A 246 -15.85 17.92 -4.10
CA THR A 246 -15.98 17.79 -2.65
C THR A 246 -15.14 16.64 -2.12
N PHE A 247 -15.20 15.47 -2.76
CA PHE A 247 -14.39 14.31 -2.40
C PHE A 247 -12.89 14.62 -2.44
N CYS A 248 -12.40 15.19 -3.55
CA CYS A 248 -10.99 15.51 -3.70
C CYS A 248 -10.53 16.54 -2.65
N ARG A 249 -11.36 17.55 -2.36
CA ARG A 249 -11.09 18.54 -1.31
C ARG A 249 -11.02 17.89 0.07
N VAL A 250 -12.00 17.04 0.42
CA VAL A 250 -12.05 16.36 1.73
C VAL A 250 -10.82 15.49 1.94
N GLN A 251 -10.42 14.72 0.93
CA GLN A 251 -9.21 13.90 1.02
C GLN A 251 -7.94 14.76 1.16
N ALA A 252 -7.84 15.89 0.46
CA ALA A 252 -6.72 16.82 0.62
C ALA A 252 -6.71 17.54 1.99
N GLU A 253 -7.88 17.83 2.57
CA GLU A 253 -7.99 18.41 3.91
C GLU A 253 -7.59 17.39 4.99
N ALA A 254 -8.00 16.13 4.82
CA ALA A 254 -7.57 15.03 5.69
C ALA A 254 -6.05 14.81 5.64
N GLU A 255 -5.45 14.85 4.45
CA GLU A 255 -3.98 14.81 4.28
C GLU A 255 -3.30 15.97 5.02
N ALA A 256 -3.83 17.19 4.93
CA ALA A 256 -3.27 18.34 5.64
C ALA A 256 -3.32 18.15 7.18
N LEU A 257 -4.35 17.48 7.71
CA LEU A 257 -4.44 17.11 9.13
C LEU A 257 -3.50 15.96 9.48
N ALA A 258 -3.36 14.96 8.61
CA ALA A 258 -2.41 13.87 8.76
C ALA A 258 -0.96 14.38 8.84
N GLN A 259 -0.61 15.38 8.03
CA GLN A 259 0.71 16.04 8.13
C GLN A 259 0.92 16.75 9.48
N LYS A 260 -0.12 17.30 10.11
CA LYS A 260 -0.02 17.88 11.45
C LYS A 260 0.14 16.80 12.53
N PHE A 261 -0.54 15.66 12.35
CA PHE A 261 -0.43 14.49 13.22
C PHE A 261 0.98 13.86 13.15
N ASN A 262 1.51 13.65 11.95
CA ASN A 262 2.84 13.06 11.75
C ASN A 262 3.99 13.92 12.29
N ARG A 263 3.77 15.23 12.48
CA ARG A 263 4.74 16.15 13.10
C ARG A 263 4.76 16.04 14.62
N GLN A 264 3.79 15.38 15.24
CA GLN A 264 3.78 15.20 16.69
C GLN A 264 4.97 14.33 17.11
N PRO A 265 5.72 14.70 18.16
CA PRO A 265 6.88 13.93 18.61
C PRO A 265 6.56 12.45 18.86
N ALA A 266 5.39 12.17 19.45
CA ALA A 266 4.93 10.81 19.74
C ALA A 266 4.73 9.94 18.49
N VAL A 267 4.56 10.53 17.31
CA VAL A 267 4.30 9.84 16.02
C VAL A 267 5.54 9.85 15.13
N ARG A 268 6.26 10.98 15.07
CA ARG A 268 7.34 11.23 14.11
C ARG A 268 8.47 10.19 14.16
N GLU A 269 8.71 9.60 15.31
CA GLU A 269 9.82 8.68 15.57
C GLU A 269 9.59 7.28 15.00
N ALA A 270 8.35 6.91 14.68
CA ALA A 270 7.97 5.60 14.20
C ALA A 270 7.23 5.69 12.86
N ALA A 271 7.84 5.21 11.77
CA ALA A 271 7.24 5.26 10.43
C ALA A 271 5.87 4.57 10.38
N TRP A 272 5.73 3.42 11.04
CA TRP A 272 4.48 2.65 11.12
C TRP A 272 3.31 3.38 11.80
N GLN A 273 3.57 4.46 12.54
CA GLN A 273 2.54 5.30 13.16
C GLN A 273 2.09 6.46 12.27
N GLN A 274 2.78 6.70 11.16
CA GLN A 274 2.43 7.80 10.27
C GLN A 274 1.13 7.50 9.54
N VAL A 275 0.38 8.56 9.28
CA VAL A 275 -0.86 8.53 8.50
C VAL A 275 -0.65 9.38 7.25
N ALA A 276 -1.02 8.85 6.09
CA ALA A 276 -1.04 9.59 4.84
C ALA A 276 -2.32 9.25 4.08
N PHE A 277 -2.90 10.23 3.40
CA PHE A 277 -4.04 10.01 2.52
C PHE A 277 -3.59 9.94 1.06
N LEU A 278 -4.22 9.06 0.28
CA LEU A 278 -3.92 8.88 -1.12
C LEU A 278 -4.20 10.16 -1.92
N GLN A 279 -3.29 10.44 -2.84
CA GLN A 279 -3.45 11.59 -3.74
C GLN A 279 -4.38 11.23 -4.89
N VAL A 280 -5.55 11.87 -4.91
CA VAL A 280 -6.54 11.68 -5.97
C VAL A 280 -6.18 12.52 -7.19
N VAL A 281 -6.21 11.89 -8.37
CA VAL A 281 -6.18 12.58 -9.65
C VAL A 281 -7.50 12.36 -10.37
N VAL A 282 -8.20 13.43 -10.71
CA VAL A 282 -9.35 13.36 -11.62
C VAL A 282 -8.82 13.23 -13.05
N TRP A 283 -9.07 12.08 -13.67
CA TRP A 283 -8.84 11.86 -15.09
C TRP A 283 -10.12 12.14 -15.85
N ARG A 284 -10.09 13.18 -16.68
CA ARG A 284 -11.15 13.49 -17.63
C ARG A 284 -10.82 12.85 -18.96
N VAL A 285 -11.63 11.89 -19.38
CA VAL A 285 -11.41 11.13 -20.61
C VAL A 285 -12.61 11.20 -21.55
N LEU A 286 -12.34 11.23 -22.84
CA LEU A 286 -13.35 11.03 -23.87
C LEU A 286 -13.62 9.53 -24.00
N ASP A 287 -14.79 9.11 -23.53
CA ASP A 287 -15.31 7.76 -23.66
C ASP A 287 -16.06 7.63 -24.98
N THR A 288 -15.42 6.97 -25.94
CA THR A 288 -15.96 6.67 -27.27
C THR A 288 -16.64 5.31 -27.35
N GLU A 289 -16.47 4.45 -26.35
CA GLU A 289 -17.11 3.13 -26.32
C GLU A 289 -18.52 3.19 -25.73
N GLY A 290 -18.75 4.11 -24.78
CA GLY A 290 -20.05 4.37 -24.19
C GLY A 290 -20.61 3.20 -23.37
N VAL A 291 -21.18 3.50 -22.22
CA VAL A 291 -22.17 2.58 -21.63
C VAL A 291 -23.41 2.69 -22.53
N ARG A 292 -23.61 1.72 -23.43
CA ARG A 292 -24.85 1.52 -24.21
C ARG A 292 -25.15 2.58 -25.30
N GLY A 293 -24.27 2.76 -26.29
CA GLY A 293 -24.70 3.23 -27.62
C GLY A 293 -25.17 4.69 -27.78
N THR A 294 -24.91 5.59 -26.83
CA THR A 294 -25.34 7.00 -26.89
C THR A 294 -24.29 7.99 -27.45
N GLY A 295 -23.26 7.51 -28.13
CA GLY A 295 -22.19 8.35 -28.70
C GLY A 295 -21.09 8.74 -27.70
N SER A 296 -20.06 9.42 -28.20
CA SER A 296 -18.89 9.83 -27.40
C SER A 296 -19.29 10.80 -26.28
N ARG A 297 -18.84 10.52 -25.05
CA ARG A 297 -19.09 11.38 -23.88
C ARG A 297 -17.82 11.63 -23.09
N VAL A 298 -17.79 12.71 -22.31
CA VAL A 298 -16.69 12.98 -21.38
C VAL A 298 -17.01 12.38 -20.02
N VAL A 299 -16.05 11.65 -19.45
CA VAL A 299 -16.19 10.97 -18.17
C VAL A 299 -15.07 11.41 -17.24
N ASP A 300 -15.43 11.75 -16.01
CA ASP A 300 -14.49 12.06 -14.92
C ASP A 300 -14.33 10.83 -14.02
N MET A 301 -13.09 10.36 -13.86
CA MET A 301 -12.73 9.23 -13.00
C MET A 301 -11.77 9.70 -11.91
N LEU A 302 -12.06 9.34 -10.66
CA LEU A 302 -11.15 9.56 -9.53
C LEU A 302 -10.11 8.44 -9.53
N VAL A 303 -8.84 8.77 -9.74
CA VAL A 303 -7.78 7.77 -9.85
C VAL A 303 -6.80 7.91 -8.70
N GLU A 304 -6.59 6.80 -7.99
CA GLU A 304 -5.72 6.69 -6.82
C GLU A 304 -4.78 5.50 -6.98
N GLU A 305 -3.65 5.57 -6.30
CA GLU A 305 -2.69 4.48 -6.25
C GLU A 305 -2.90 3.68 -4.98
N LEU A 306 -3.55 2.52 -5.11
CA LEU A 306 -3.91 1.67 -3.99
C LEU A 306 -3.44 0.25 -4.28
N GLU A 307 -2.76 -0.34 -3.31
CA GLU A 307 -2.26 -1.71 -3.35
C GLU A 307 -2.43 -2.35 -1.97
N GLY A 308 -2.84 -3.62 -1.96
CA GLY A 308 -3.05 -4.41 -0.73
C GLY A 308 -4.52 -4.56 -0.34
N GLN A 309 -4.74 -5.21 0.79
CA GLN A 309 -6.07 -5.42 1.36
C GLN A 309 -6.55 -4.15 2.07
N LEU A 310 -7.74 -3.67 1.69
CA LEU A 310 -8.34 -2.50 2.32
C LEU A 310 -9.00 -2.89 3.64
N ILE A 311 -8.63 -2.20 4.70
CA ILE A 311 -9.12 -2.40 6.06
C ILE A 311 -9.80 -1.11 6.52
N LYS A 312 -10.96 -1.22 7.17
CA LYS A 312 -11.68 -0.09 7.79
C LYS A 312 -11.47 -0.13 9.31
N TRP A 313 -10.82 0.90 9.85
CA TRP A 313 -10.51 1.00 11.29
C TRP A 313 -11.51 1.82 12.07
N ASN A 314 -12.21 2.76 11.44
CA ASN A 314 -13.41 3.36 12.00
C ASN A 314 -14.35 3.80 10.88
N ASN A 315 -15.61 4.06 11.20
CA ASN A 315 -16.61 4.56 10.25
C ASN A 315 -17.11 5.96 10.64
N ASN A 316 -18.01 6.54 9.84
CA ASN A 316 -18.60 7.86 10.08
C ASN A 316 -19.69 7.89 11.16
N ASN A 317 -20.19 6.72 11.59
CA ASN A 317 -21.29 6.56 12.54
C ASN A 317 -20.84 5.93 13.87
N GLY A 318 -19.57 6.11 14.25
CA GLY A 318 -19.05 5.73 15.57
C GLY A 318 -18.56 4.29 15.73
N GLY A 319 -18.53 3.48 14.69
CA GLY A 319 -17.84 2.19 14.71
C GLY A 319 -16.33 2.35 14.87
N VAL A 320 -15.72 1.60 15.80
CA VAL A 320 -14.28 1.65 16.13
C VAL A 320 -13.72 0.23 16.16
N ALA A 321 -12.76 -0.05 15.29
CA ALA A 321 -12.04 -1.33 15.30
C ALA A 321 -11.17 -1.44 16.56
N ARG A 322 -11.19 -2.64 17.18
CA ARG A 322 -10.38 -2.98 18.35
C ARG A 322 -9.11 -3.78 18.00
N SER A 323 -8.94 -4.14 16.73
CA SER A 323 -7.78 -4.87 16.22
C SER A 323 -7.38 -4.36 14.84
N MET A 324 -6.21 -4.80 14.37
CA MET A 324 -5.74 -4.52 13.01
C MET A 324 -6.54 -5.22 11.92
N GLY A 325 -7.43 -6.18 12.26
CA GLY A 325 -8.36 -6.79 11.31
C GLY A 325 -9.49 -5.87 10.86
N GLY A 326 -9.60 -4.66 11.45
CA GLY A 326 -10.67 -3.71 11.14
C GLY A 326 -11.98 -4.01 11.86
N ILE A 327 -13.06 -3.37 11.41
CA ILE A 327 -14.43 -3.69 11.82
C ILE A 327 -14.89 -4.93 11.05
N THR A 328 -15.31 -5.98 11.75
CA THR A 328 -15.88 -7.19 11.12
C THR A 328 -17.35 -6.95 10.80
N GLU A 329 -17.70 -6.98 9.51
CA GLU A 329 -19.09 -7.02 9.04
C GLU A 329 -19.62 -8.46 9.16
N GLY A 330 -20.75 -8.64 9.86
CA GLY A 330 -21.41 -9.94 9.97
C GLY A 330 -22.21 -10.28 8.70
N GLY A 331 -22.07 -11.50 8.17
CA GLY A 331 -23.01 -12.06 7.19
C GLY A 331 -22.38 -12.90 6.07
N GLY A 332 -22.55 -14.23 6.16
CA GLY A 332 -21.97 -15.21 5.24
C GLY A 332 -22.47 -15.15 3.79
N GLY A 333 -21.54 -15.32 2.86
CA GLY A 333 -21.84 -15.57 1.45
C GLY A 333 -20.61 -16.10 0.73
N SER A 334 -20.64 -17.38 0.35
CA SER A 334 -19.62 -17.99 -0.50
C SER A 334 -19.50 -17.20 -1.81
N ARG A 335 -18.36 -16.57 -2.04
CA ARG A 335 -17.95 -16.02 -3.35
C ARG A 335 -16.55 -16.54 -3.65
N ALA A 336 -16.36 -16.91 -4.92
CA ALA A 336 -15.12 -17.46 -5.47
C ALA A 336 -13.88 -16.70 -4.97
N ALA A 337 -12.79 -17.43 -4.72
CA ALA A 337 -11.53 -16.89 -4.21
C ALA A 337 -11.10 -15.65 -5.03
N PRO A 338 -11.09 -14.45 -4.43
CA PRO A 338 -10.66 -13.26 -5.12
C PRO A 338 -9.14 -13.28 -5.34
N ASP A 339 -8.69 -12.54 -6.36
CA ASP A 339 -7.28 -12.26 -6.59
C ASP A 339 -6.67 -11.66 -5.30
N PRO A 340 -5.67 -12.31 -4.67
CA PRO A 340 -5.10 -11.86 -3.40
C PRO A 340 -4.44 -10.47 -3.47
N ALA A 341 -4.28 -9.91 -4.67
CA ALA A 341 -3.68 -8.61 -4.88
C ALA A 341 -4.56 -7.41 -4.46
N MET A 342 -5.88 -7.53 -4.40
CA MET A 342 -6.80 -6.39 -4.19
C MET A 342 -8.16 -6.86 -3.67
N VAL A 343 -8.29 -7.08 -2.35
CA VAL A 343 -9.58 -7.35 -1.71
C VAL A 343 -10.11 -6.04 -1.11
N VAL A 344 -11.24 -5.56 -1.63
CA VAL A 344 -11.98 -4.42 -1.08
C VAL A 344 -13.17 -4.97 -0.32
N ILE A 345 -13.24 -4.67 0.98
CA ILE A 345 -14.44 -4.90 1.79
C ILE A 345 -15.53 -4.00 1.20
N ALA A 346 -16.68 -4.58 0.87
CA ALA A 346 -17.81 -3.80 0.39
C ALA A 346 -18.28 -2.90 1.52
N ASP A 347 -18.44 -1.60 1.27
CA ASP A 347 -19.01 -0.70 2.27
C ASP A 347 -20.53 -0.93 2.29
N ASP A 348 -21.02 -1.80 3.18
CA ASP A 348 -22.45 -1.90 3.50
C ASP A 348 -22.72 -1.03 4.73
N ASP A 349 -23.14 0.21 4.47
CA ASP A 349 -23.29 1.29 5.44
C ASP A 349 -24.60 1.24 6.24
N GLY A 350 -25.25 0.07 6.31
CA GLY A 350 -26.56 -0.03 6.93
C GLY A 350 -26.83 -1.35 7.62
N GLU A 351 -26.26 -1.60 8.80
CA GLU A 351 -26.94 -2.31 9.89
C GLU A 351 -26.51 -1.78 11.27
N GLU A 352 -27.46 -1.77 12.22
CA GLU A 352 -27.24 -1.47 13.64
C GLU A 352 -26.41 -2.58 14.27
N TYR A 353 -25.31 -2.23 14.95
CA TYR A 353 -24.49 -3.20 15.67
C TYR A 353 -25.13 -3.53 17.02
N GLU A 354 -25.52 -4.79 17.23
CA GLU A 354 -25.95 -5.28 18.53
C GLU A 354 -24.77 -5.34 19.51
N GLU A 355 -24.97 -4.82 20.72
CA GLU A 355 -24.03 -4.90 21.85
C GLU A 355 -23.93 -6.35 22.34
N GLU A 356 -22.97 -7.13 21.82
CA GLU A 356 -22.59 -8.41 22.44
C GLU A 356 -21.44 -8.25 23.45
N GLY A 357 -21.74 -8.62 24.70
CA GLY A 357 -20.83 -9.12 25.74
C GLY A 357 -19.39 -8.62 25.77
N TYR A 358 -19.16 -7.52 26.50
CA TYR A 358 -17.87 -6.84 26.61
C TYR A 358 -16.91 -7.52 27.63
N GLU A 359 -15.80 -8.09 27.17
CA GLU A 359 -14.64 -8.37 28.02
C GLU A 359 -13.68 -7.16 28.02
N HIS A 360 -13.64 -6.46 29.15
CA HIS A 360 -12.75 -5.32 29.37
C HIS A 360 -11.29 -5.80 29.51
N TYR A 361 -10.57 -5.98 28.40
CA TYR A 361 -9.11 -6.06 28.46
C TYR A 361 -8.57 -4.71 28.90
N GLY A 362 -8.24 -4.59 30.19
CA GLY A 362 -7.58 -3.40 30.74
C GLY A 362 -6.23 -3.20 30.08
N ASP A 363 -6.16 -2.23 29.15
CA ASP A 363 -4.92 -1.68 28.62
C ASP A 363 -4.29 -0.79 29.71
N ASP A 364 -3.45 -1.37 30.54
CA ASP A 364 -2.57 -0.70 31.51
C ASP A 364 -1.55 0.24 30.85
N GLY A 365 -1.45 0.21 29.51
CA GLY A 365 -1.40 1.43 28.73
C GLY A 365 -0.04 2.05 28.50
N ALA A 366 1.07 1.29 28.58
CA ALA A 366 2.37 1.84 28.24
C ALA A 366 2.66 1.80 26.73
N GLU A 367 2.26 0.73 26.04
CA GLU A 367 2.69 0.44 24.67
C GLU A 367 1.68 0.93 23.62
N VAL A 368 2.19 1.59 22.58
CA VAL A 368 1.38 1.98 21.42
C VAL A 368 1.34 0.80 20.46
N ARG A 369 0.14 0.43 20.04
CA ARG A 369 -0.09 -0.62 19.04
C ARG A 369 -0.60 -0.02 17.72
N PRO A 370 -0.40 -0.67 16.56
CA PRO A 370 -0.89 -0.17 15.28
C PRO A 370 -2.37 0.23 15.29
N GLU A 371 -3.25 -0.58 15.87
CA GLU A 371 -4.70 -0.31 15.94
C GLU A 371 -5.06 0.95 16.77
N HIS A 372 -4.14 1.47 17.57
CA HIS A 372 -4.33 2.73 18.30
C HIS A 372 -4.25 3.95 17.39
N VAL A 373 -3.49 3.86 16.30
CA VAL A 373 -3.13 5.01 15.45
C VAL A 373 -4.35 5.62 14.76
N PRO A 374 -5.24 4.86 14.09
CA PRO A 374 -6.43 5.45 13.45
C PRO A 374 -7.34 6.15 14.46
N GLN A 375 -7.56 5.54 15.64
CA GLN A 375 -8.45 6.11 16.65
C GLN A 375 -7.85 7.37 17.29
N ALA A 376 -6.55 7.34 17.55
CA ALA A 376 -5.82 8.51 18.04
C ALA A 376 -5.76 9.62 16.99
N PHE A 377 -5.68 9.29 15.70
CA PHE A 377 -5.74 10.27 14.62
C PHE A 377 -7.11 10.97 14.56
N SER A 378 -8.21 10.22 14.55
CA SER A 378 -9.56 10.80 14.62
C SER A 378 -9.74 11.71 15.84
N HIS A 379 -9.31 11.26 17.02
CA HIS A 379 -9.33 12.08 18.23
C HIS A 379 -8.43 13.32 18.14
N PHE A 380 -7.21 13.18 17.61
CA PHE A 380 -6.30 14.30 17.40
C PHE A 380 -6.92 15.35 16.49
N THR A 381 -7.56 14.96 15.39
CA THR A 381 -8.17 15.90 14.44
C THR A 381 -9.29 16.72 15.07
N TRP A 382 -10.08 16.14 15.99
CA TRP A 382 -11.06 16.87 16.79
C TRP A 382 -10.41 18.02 17.56
N GLN A 383 -9.35 17.73 18.32
CA GLN A 383 -8.70 18.76 19.13
C GLN A 383 -7.88 19.75 18.29
N ALA A 384 -7.17 19.27 17.27
CA ALA A 384 -6.35 20.09 16.39
C ALA A 384 -7.16 21.11 15.57
N THR A 385 -8.46 20.85 15.37
CA THR A 385 -9.40 21.75 14.68
C THR A 385 -10.26 22.58 15.64
N GLY A 386 -9.96 22.55 16.95
CA GLY A 386 -10.76 23.27 17.95
C GLY A 386 -12.19 22.75 18.08
N GLY A 387 -12.41 21.48 17.78
CA GLY A 387 -13.72 20.82 17.84
C GLY A 387 -14.65 21.20 16.70
N THR A 388 -14.11 21.30 15.47
CA THR A 388 -14.91 21.75 14.31
C THR A 388 -14.93 20.78 13.14
N LYS A 389 -13.81 20.11 12.86
CA LYS A 389 -13.62 19.29 11.66
C LYS A 389 -12.82 18.00 11.93
N PRO A 390 -13.35 17.07 12.73
CA PRO A 390 -12.71 15.78 12.91
C PRO A 390 -12.82 14.90 11.65
N VAL A 391 -11.82 14.03 11.47
CA VAL A 391 -11.72 13.07 10.36
C VAL A 391 -12.09 11.67 10.84
N TYR A 392 -12.99 11.00 10.12
CA TYR A 392 -13.47 9.64 10.36
C TYR A 392 -13.48 8.84 9.06
N ASN A 393 -14.08 7.64 9.11
CA ASN A 393 -14.08 6.68 8.01
C ASN A 393 -12.65 6.32 7.57
N LEU A 394 -11.79 6.05 8.54
CA LEU A 394 -10.39 5.73 8.30
C LEU A 394 -10.27 4.33 7.74
N GLN A 395 -10.01 4.25 6.44
CA GLN A 395 -9.84 3.00 5.72
C GLN A 395 -8.67 3.06 4.73
N GLY A 396 -8.04 1.93 4.47
CA GLY A 396 -6.87 1.86 3.61
C GLY A 396 -5.99 0.65 3.91
N THR A 397 -4.69 0.80 3.71
CA THR A 397 -3.70 -0.25 3.98
C THR A 397 -2.71 0.18 5.04
N TRP A 398 -2.08 -0.81 5.69
CA TRP A 398 -1.03 -0.57 6.68
C TRP A 398 0.16 -1.48 6.43
N THR A 399 1.36 -0.90 6.49
CA THR A 399 2.62 -1.65 6.54
C THR A 399 3.51 -1.04 7.61
N GLU A 400 4.47 -1.82 8.12
CA GLU A 400 5.44 -1.30 9.09
C GLU A 400 6.34 -0.21 8.48
N ALA A 401 6.63 -0.30 7.18
CA ALA A 401 7.48 0.65 6.46
C ALA A 401 6.77 1.98 6.15
N ASP A 402 5.51 1.93 5.72
CA ASP A 402 4.78 3.09 5.20
C ASP A 402 3.80 3.68 6.23
N GLY A 403 3.48 2.94 7.28
CA GLY A 403 2.38 3.28 8.18
C GLY A 403 1.03 3.12 7.50
N PHE A 404 0.09 4.01 7.83
CA PHE A 404 -1.27 3.99 7.33
C PHE A 404 -1.38 4.78 6.03
N THR A 405 -1.70 4.08 4.94
CA THR A 405 -2.05 4.67 3.65
C THR A 405 -3.56 4.64 3.47
N LEU A 406 -4.21 5.77 3.71
CA LEU A 406 -5.67 5.89 3.84
C LEU A 406 -6.32 6.50 2.60
N THR A 407 -7.60 6.23 2.41
CA THR A 407 -8.44 6.82 1.36
C THR A 407 -9.87 6.98 1.85
N ASP A 408 -10.68 7.72 1.09
CA ASP A 408 -12.10 7.97 1.35
C ASP A 408 -12.46 8.46 2.79
N PRO A 409 -11.73 9.45 3.34
CA PRO A 409 -12.09 9.99 4.64
C PRO A 409 -13.44 10.71 4.60
N VAL A 410 -14.07 10.76 5.78
CA VAL A 410 -15.20 11.63 6.06
C VAL A 410 -14.75 12.73 7.01
N ILE A 411 -15.15 13.98 6.76
CA ILE A 411 -14.94 15.10 7.68
C ILE A 411 -16.31 15.63 8.11
N HIS A 412 -16.60 15.55 9.41
CA HIS A 412 -17.83 16.11 9.98
C HIS A 412 -17.67 17.61 10.24
N HIS A 413 -18.67 18.41 9.91
CA HIS A 413 -18.76 19.81 10.32
C HIS A 413 -19.53 19.92 11.63
N ALA A 414 -18.82 19.87 12.75
CA ALA A 414 -19.42 19.85 14.08
C ALA A 414 -20.08 21.19 14.49
N ARG A 415 -19.84 22.25 13.72
CA ARG A 415 -20.46 23.56 13.89
C ARG A 415 -20.98 24.08 12.56
N GLY A 416 -22.14 24.71 12.58
CA GLY A 416 -22.74 25.31 11.39
C GLY A 416 -23.38 24.27 10.46
N HIS A 417 -23.33 24.55 9.16
CA HIS A 417 -23.93 23.69 8.13
C HIS A 417 -22.97 22.57 7.71
N LYS A 418 -23.55 21.41 7.37
CA LYS A 418 -22.86 20.28 6.74
C LYS A 418 -22.40 20.68 5.33
N LEU A 419 -21.13 20.48 5.00
CA LEU A 419 -20.53 20.93 3.73
C LEU A 419 -19.91 19.79 2.90
N ASN A 420 -19.91 18.56 3.41
CA ASN A 420 -19.25 17.41 2.79
C ASN A 420 -20.21 16.34 2.27
N GLY A 421 -21.47 16.70 1.97
CA GLY A 421 -22.46 15.77 1.43
C GLY A 421 -23.14 14.92 2.51
N ALA A 422 -23.71 13.79 2.10
CA ALA A 422 -24.55 12.95 2.96
C ALA A 422 -23.78 12.27 4.10
N THR A 423 -22.50 11.97 3.89
CA THR A 423 -21.63 11.36 4.90
C THR A 423 -21.23 12.31 6.03
N ASP A 424 -21.48 13.62 5.88
CA ASP A 424 -21.25 14.62 6.93
C ASP A 424 -22.41 14.55 7.95
N GLU A 425 -22.18 13.87 9.07
CA GLU A 425 -23.19 13.73 10.12
C GLU A 425 -23.17 14.91 11.11
N GLY A 426 -22.23 15.84 10.94
CA GLY A 426 -22.08 16.99 11.83
C GLY A 426 -21.78 16.57 13.27
N LEU A 427 -22.32 17.31 14.25
CA LEU A 427 -22.03 17.07 15.67
C LEU A 427 -22.51 15.69 16.14
N GLU A 428 -23.55 15.12 15.54
CA GLU A 428 -24.08 13.82 15.97
C GLU A 428 -23.09 12.69 15.67
N GLY A 429 -22.51 12.65 14.47
CA GLY A 429 -21.45 11.67 14.15
C GLY A 429 -20.22 11.83 15.05
N VAL A 430 -19.89 13.06 15.48
CA VAL A 430 -18.84 13.30 16.48
C VAL A 430 -19.19 12.65 17.82
N ARG A 431 -20.43 12.82 18.30
CA ARG A 431 -20.89 12.17 19.54
C ARG A 431 -20.92 10.66 19.43
N SER A 432 -21.30 10.12 18.27
CA SER A 432 -21.31 8.68 18.02
C SER A 432 -19.89 8.10 18.14
N PHE A 433 -18.88 8.77 17.56
CA PHE A 433 -17.48 8.36 17.73
C PHE A 433 -17.03 8.39 19.20
N PHE A 434 -17.29 9.48 19.93
CA PHE A 434 -16.82 9.57 21.33
C PHE A 434 -17.58 8.68 22.32
N ARG A 435 -18.77 8.18 21.96
CA ARG A 435 -19.49 7.16 22.75
C ARG A 435 -18.75 5.82 22.76
N THR A 436 -18.10 5.45 21.66
CA THR A 436 -17.43 4.15 21.50
C THR A 436 -15.91 4.26 21.66
N HIS A 437 -15.34 5.44 21.44
CA HIS A 437 -13.90 5.69 21.56
C HIS A 437 -13.42 5.60 23.01
N THR A 438 -12.32 4.88 23.21
CA THR A 438 -11.59 4.83 24.48
C THR A 438 -10.17 5.36 24.25
N CYS A 439 -9.73 6.33 25.04
CA CYS A 439 -8.37 6.86 24.91
C CYS A 439 -7.31 5.78 25.12
N ASN A 440 -6.61 5.43 24.04
CA ASN A 440 -5.52 4.46 24.02
C ASN A 440 -4.16 5.08 24.41
N ALA A 441 -3.10 4.26 24.39
CA ALA A 441 -1.75 4.69 24.75
C ALA A 441 -1.25 5.87 23.88
N LEU A 442 -1.57 5.89 22.58
CA LEU A 442 -1.16 6.99 21.71
C LEU A 442 -1.92 8.28 22.00
N CYS A 443 -3.23 8.22 22.25
CA CYS A 443 -4.01 9.37 22.72
C CYS A 443 -3.36 10.02 23.96
N ARG A 444 -2.93 9.19 24.91
CA ARG A 444 -2.28 9.65 26.15
C ARG A 444 -0.90 10.24 25.89
N ARG A 445 -0.07 9.61 25.03
CA ARG A 445 1.25 10.16 24.62
C ARG A 445 1.14 11.47 23.85
N LEU A 446 0.06 11.67 23.10
CA LEU A 446 -0.24 12.91 22.40
C LEU A 446 -0.82 14.00 23.33
N GLY A 447 -1.05 13.70 24.61
CA GLY A 447 -1.64 14.64 25.56
C GLY A 447 -3.08 15.01 25.22
N LEU A 448 -3.80 14.11 24.53
CA LEU A 448 -5.18 14.37 24.13
C LEU A 448 -6.09 14.34 25.36
N ARG A 449 -7.01 15.32 25.44
CA ARG A 449 -7.96 15.39 26.56
C ARG A 449 -9.11 14.45 26.27
N ALA A 450 -9.65 13.80 27.30
CA ALA A 450 -10.93 13.12 27.16
C ALA A 450 -11.96 14.12 26.59
N ALA A 451 -12.57 13.78 25.47
CA ALA A 451 -13.52 14.67 24.83
C ALA A 451 -14.80 14.73 25.68
N ILE A 452 -15.22 15.94 26.04
CA ILE A 452 -16.53 16.21 26.62
C ILE A 452 -17.36 16.74 25.46
N VAL A 453 -18.16 15.88 24.81
CA VAL A 453 -18.96 16.20 23.61
C VAL A 453 -20.43 15.96 23.85
#